data_AF-T1H3A8-F1
#
_entry.id   AF-T1H3A8-F1
#
_cell.length_a   1.000
_cell.length_b   1.000
_cell.length_c   1.000
_cell.angle_alpha   90.00
_cell.angle_beta   90.00
_cell.angle_gamma   90.00
#
_symmetry.space_group_name_H-M   'P 1'
#
loop_
_entity.id
_entity.type
_entity.pdbx_description
1 polymer ?
#
loop_
_entity_poly.entity_id
_entity_poly.type
_entity_poly.pdbx_seq_one_letter_code
_entity_poly.pdbx_strand_id
1 'polypeptide(L)'
;MQHVTYKHWLPIILGHKGMEMLGEYKGYNPNVNPSIANEFATAALRFGHSLINPILHRLNASYLPIPQGNLQLHKAFFAPWRLAYEDLTEKLFQTAHAVALDLAAMNIQRGRDHGIPSYNEYRKFCNLTVAKSFADLKNEIISEDVRSKLEEIYGHPDNIDIWVGGILEEQVEGGKVGPLFRCLLVEQFSRLRDGDRFYYENPSVFMPEQLQQIKQANLGRVLCDNGDNITEVTENVFMLPSTQGGYKKCEEIAGINLYFWQECQTCNNLSPLLSSYVPQTYPKRSKRSVASSYADADEQDDDENVIAEEEMKEERISGLEEVISSFQKELKKLRKKIHRLEETCQMVSDDDSEERVQQQQQQQSAPAIKGHHHCHDSNGMKRLNNEVWDQDACTKCECKHSEVTCIREKCPDL
;
A
#
# COMPACT_ATOMS: atom_id res chain seq x y z
N MET A 1 19.18 5.45 -7.34
CA MET A 1 18.41 4.30 -6.80
C MET A 1 19.24 3.03 -6.71
N GLN A 2 19.72 2.45 -7.82
CA GLN A 2 20.50 1.19 -7.79
C GLN A 2 21.65 1.23 -6.76
N HIS A 3 22.50 2.25 -6.80
CA HIS A 3 23.60 2.39 -5.83
C HIS A 3 23.10 2.37 -4.37
N VAL A 4 22.11 3.19 -4.02
CA VAL A 4 21.51 3.25 -2.67
C VAL A 4 20.94 1.88 -2.25
N THR A 5 20.22 1.20 -3.13
CA THR A 5 19.64 -0.11 -2.85
C THR A 5 20.74 -1.15 -2.56
N TYR A 6 21.74 -1.29 -3.42
CA TYR A 6 22.74 -2.35 -3.29
C TYR A 6 23.83 -2.06 -2.26
N LYS A 7 24.18 -0.79 -2.02
CA LYS A 7 25.25 -0.41 -1.10
C LYS A 7 24.77 0.02 0.27
N HIS A 8 23.58 0.59 0.40
CA HIS A 8 23.11 1.15 1.68
C HIS A 8 21.98 0.32 2.29
N TRP A 9 21.03 -0.15 1.49
CA TRP A 9 19.84 -0.84 2.00
C TRP A 9 20.03 -2.36 2.12
N LEU A 10 20.46 -3.05 1.05
CA LEU A 10 20.62 -4.51 1.06
C LEU A 10 21.54 -5.03 2.18
N PRO A 11 22.69 -4.39 2.51
CA PRO A 11 23.53 -4.86 3.61
C PRO A 11 22.81 -4.93 4.96
N ILE A 12 21.88 -4.00 5.20
CA ILE A 12 21.08 -3.94 6.45
C ILE A 12 20.02 -5.04 6.46
N ILE A 13 19.43 -5.35 5.31
CA ILE A 13 18.38 -6.36 5.21
C ILE A 13 18.96 -7.78 5.22
N LEU A 14 20.04 -8.01 4.45
CA LEU A 14 20.60 -9.34 4.21
C LEU A 14 21.69 -9.75 5.21
N GLY A 15 22.29 -8.77 5.89
CA GLY A 15 23.46 -8.96 6.74
C GLY A 15 24.72 -9.33 5.95
N HIS A 16 25.84 -9.47 6.65
CA HIS A 16 27.16 -9.75 6.04
C HIS A 16 27.13 -11.00 5.14
N LYS A 17 26.64 -12.12 5.68
CA LYS A 17 26.54 -13.40 4.95
C LYS A 17 25.64 -13.32 3.72
N GLY A 18 24.56 -12.54 3.78
CA GLY A 18 23.69 -12.36 2.61
C GLY A 18 24.37 -11.53 1.51
N MET A 19 25.17 -10.54 1.88
CA MET A 19 26.00 -9.80 0.93
C MET A 19 27.12 -10.65 0.32
N GLU A 20 27.71 -11.57 1.10
CA GLU A 20 28.66 -12.58 0.57
C GLU A 20 27.98 -13.49 -0.46
N MET A 21 26.75 -13.96 -0.18
CA MET A 21 25.98 -14.77 -1.11
C MET A 21 25.63 -14.01 -2.41
N LEU A 22 25.31 -12.71 -2.31
CA LEU A 22 25.07 -11.84 -3.46
C LEU A 22 26.35 -11.63 -4.29
N GLY A 23 27.51 -11.60 -3.63
CA GLY A 23 28.82 -11.43 -4.24
C GLY A 23 29.03 -10.05 -4.89
N GLU A 24 30.22 -9.85 -5.43
CA GLU A 24 30.55 -8.65 -6.22
C GLU A 24 29.98 -8.74 -7.64
N TYR A 25 29.77 -7.58 -8.26
CA TYR A 25 29.33 -7.48 -9.64
C TYR A 25 30.43 -7.95 -10.60
N LYS A 26 30.12 -8.90 -11.47
CA LYS A 26 31.07 -9.50 -12.43
C LYS A 26 30.86 -9.05 -13.88
N GLY A 27 29.93 -8.11 -14.11
CA GLY A 27 29.52 -7.67 -15.44
C GLY A 27 28.15 -8.21 -15.84
N TYR A 28 27.59 -7.62 -16.90
CA TYR A 28 26.29 -8.01 -17.45
C TYR A 28 26.35 -9.40 -18.08
N ASN A 29 25.36 -10.24 -17.77
CA ASN A 29 25.18 -11.56 -18.35
C ASN A 29 23.84 -11.64 -19.08
N PRO A 30 23.83 -11.70 -20.44
CA PRO A 30 22.58 -11.76 -21.21
C PRO A 30 21.78 -13.05 -21.03
N ASN A 31 22.36 -14.10 -20.43
CA ASN A 31 21.68 -15.37 -20.17
C ASN A 31 20.94 -15.40 -18.82
N VAL A 32 21.08 -14.35 -18.01
CA VAL A 32 20.33 -14.21 -16.75
C VAL A 32 18.96 -13.63 -17.05
N ASN A 33 17.89 -14.24 -16.53
CA ASN A 33 16.53 -13.72 -16.65
C ASN A 33 16.28 -12.65 -15.55
N PRO A 34 16.16 -11.35 -15.89
CA PRO A 34 15.97 -10.29 -14.90
C PRO A 34 14.50 -10.14 -14.45
N SER A 35 13.58 -10.96 -14.95
CA SER A 35 12.17 -10.89 -14.56
C SER A 35 11.98 -11.12 -13.05
N ILE A 36 11.00 -10.44 -12.48
CA ILE A 36 10.62 -10.61 -11.09
C ILE A 36 9.91 -11.95 -10.91
N ALA A 37 10.41 -12.76 -9.97
CA ALA A 37 9.83 -14.03 -9.58
C ALA A 37 8.54 -13.80 -8.77
N ASN A 38 7.58 -14.72 -8.92
CA ASN A 38 6.24 -14.55 -8.36
C ASN A 38 6.27 -14.58 -6.82
N GLU A 39 7.04 -15.49 -6.25
CA GLU A 39 7.32 -15.62 -4.82
C GLU A 39 8.02 -14.39 -4.24
N PHE A 40 8.88 -13.73 -5.02
CA PHE A 40 9.55 -12.52 -4.57
C PHE A 40 8.55 -11.37 -4.41
N ALA A 41 7.73 -11.11 -5.44
CA ALA A 41 6.76 -10.01 -5.43
C ALA A 41 5.57 -10.26 -4.50
N THR A 42 5.14 -11.51 -4.39
CA THR A 42 3.93 -11.89 -3.66
C THR A 42 4.19 -12.18 -2.18
N ALA A 43 5.40 -12.62 -1.83
CA ALA A 43 5.74 -12.98 -0.46
C ALA A 43 7.04 -12.35 0.04
N ALA A 44 8.20 -12.67 -0.55
CA ALA A 44 9.49 -12.36 0.06
C ALA A 44 9.69 -10.86 0.28
N LEU A 45 9.47 -10.00 -0.72
CA LEU A 45 9.63 -8.54 -0.59
C LEU A 45 8.57 -7.91 0.33
N ARG A 46 7.48 -8.62 0.63
CA ARG A 46 6.44 -8.18 1.56
C ARG A 46 6.81 -8.39 3.03
N PHE A 47 8.01 -8.87 3.33
CA PHE A 47 8.56 -8.82 4.70
C PHE A 47 8.51 -7.39 5.26
N GLY A 48 8.61 -6.36 4.41
CA GLY A 48 8.51 -4.96 4.82
C GLY A 48 7.22 -4.63 5.58
N HIS A 49 6.13 -5.37 5.37
CA HIS A 49 4.89 -5.19 6.12
C HIS A 49 5.02 -5.50 7.62
N SER A 50 5.98 -6.35 8.03
CA SER A 50 6.26 -6.60 9.46
C SER A 50 7.08 -5.48 10.11
N LEU A 51 7.64 -4.57 9.31
CA LEU A 51 8.48 -3.45 9.78
C LEU A 51 7.71 -2.12 9.89
N ILE A 52 6.44 -2.10 9.46
CA ILE A 52 5.63 -0.88 9.43
C ILE A 52 5.27 -0.46 10.86
N ASN A 53 5.60 0.78 11.20
CA ASN A 53 5.16 1.39 12.45
C ASN A 53 3.69 1.87 12.32
N PRO A 54 2.80 1.55 13.27
CA PRO A 54 1.42 2.03 13.26
C PRO A 54 1.28 3.56 13.42
N ILE A 55 2.37 4.25 13.80
CA ILE A 55 2.42 5.68 14.03
C ILE A 55 3.41 6.31 13.04
N LEU A 56 2.91 7.31 12.29
CA LEU A 56 3.72 8.22 11.50
C LEU A 56 4.16 9.38 12.38
N HIS A 57 5.46 9.42 12.69
CA HIS A 57 6.06 10.50 13.46
C HIS A 57 6.24 11.74 12.60
N ARG A 58 5.81 12.90 13.12
CA ARG A 58 5.91 14.19 12.43
C ARG A 58 6.75 15.14 13.28
N LEU A 59 7.92 15.51 12.77
CA LEU A 59 8.93 16.25 13.51
C LEU A 59 9.15 17.63 12.89
N ASN A 60 9.46 18.62 13.72
CA ASN A 60 9.86 19.95 13.30
C ASN A 60 11.36 19.99 12.91
N ALA A 61 11.85 21.17 12.56
CA ALA A 61 13.25 21.39 12.16
C ALA A 61 14.29 21.03 13.25
N SER A 62 13.88 20.94 14.52
CA SER A 62 14.74 20.53 15.64
C SER A 62 14.54 19.06 16.02
N TYR A 63 13.93 18.25 15.15
CA TYR A 63 13.64 16.83 15.38
C TYR A 63 12.73 16.54 16.58
N LEU A 64 11.94 17.54 17.01
CA LEU A 64 10.93 17.37 18.06
C LEU A 64 9.55 17.21 17.44
N PRO A 65 8.61 16.50 18.08
CA PRO A 65 7.24 16.37 17.59
C PRO A 65 6.61 17.75 17.31
N ILE A 66 5.95 17.88 16.15
CA ILE A 66 5.21 19.11 15.82
C ILE A 66 4.01 19.28 16.76
N PRO A 67 3.51 20.51 16.99
CA PRO A 67 2.35 20.76 17.86
C PRO A 67 1.09 19.96 17.51
N GLN A 68 0.92 19.65 16.22
CA GLN A 68 -0.17 18.84 15.66
C GLN A 68 -0.07 17.34 16.05
N GLY A 69 1.05 16.93 16.63
CA GLY A 69 1.31 15.56 17.08
C GLY A 69 1.55 14.56 15.95
N ASN A 70 1.70 13.29 16.32
CA ASN A 70 1.91 12.18 15.40
C ASN A 70 0.60 11.70 14.78
N LEU A 71 0.66 11.10 13.59
CA LEU A 71 -0.51 10.60 12.86
C LEU A 71 -0.59 9.08 12.93
N GLN A 72 -1.76 8.52 13.21
CA GLN A 72 -1.96 7.07 13.11
C GLN A 72 -1.96 6.66 11.63
N LEU A 73 -1.18 5.63 11.27
CA LEU A 73 -0.95 5.24 9.87
C LEU A 73 -2.26 4.93 9.13
N HIS A 74 -3.20 4.25 9.79
CA HIS A 74 -4.49 3.92 9.17
C HIS A 74 -5.30 5.16 8.75
N LYS A 75 -5.03 6.33 9.35
CA LYS A 75 -5.67 7.60 8.98
C LYS A 75 -4.96 8.33 7.85
N ALA A 76 -3.74 7.90 7.50
CA ALA A 76 -2.89 8.53 6.50
C ALA A 76 -3.03 7.91 5.10
N PHE A 77 -3.55 6.68 4.99
CA PHE A 77 -3.76 6.03 3.70
C PHE A 77 -4.69 6.87 2.81
N PHE A 78 -4.20 7.17 1.60
CA PHE A 78 -4.90 7.97 0.59
C PHE A 78 -5.38 9.35 1.09
N ALA A 79 -4.71 9.91 2.10
CA ALA A 79 -5.06 11.19 2.70
C ALA A 79 -3.90 12.21 2.60
N PRO A 80 -3.47 12.61 1.37
CA PRO A 80 -2.31 13.49 1.17
C PRO A 80 -2.47 14.86 1.85
N TRP A 81 -3.69 15.35 2.03
CA TRP A 81 -3.94 16.62 2.75
C TRP A 81 -3.43 16.58 4.19
N ARG A 82 -3.50 15.43 4.87
CA ARG A 82 -2.95 15.26 6.23
C ARG A 82 -1.43 15.38 6.31
N LEU A 83 -0.75 15.35 5.16
CA LEU A 83 0.69 15.57 5.03
C LEU A 83 1.04 16.97 4.53
N ALA A 84 0.15 17.61 3.77
CA ALA A 84 0.43 18.87 3.05
C ALA A 84 -0.16 20.14 3.70
N TYR A 85 -1.33 20.06 4.34
CA TYR A 85 -2.03 21.22 4.89
C TYR A 85 -2.91 20.81 6.09
N GLU A 86 -2.71 21.43 7.25
CA GLU A 86 -3.68 21.32 8.36
C GLU A 86 -4.63 22.53 8.48
N ASP A 87 -4.45 23.59 7.69
CA ASP A 87 -5.34 24.78 7.74
C ASP A 87 -6.50 24.78 6.73
N LEU A 88 -6.74 23.66 6.03
CA LEU A 88 -7.92 23.50 5.18
C LEU A 88 -8.78 22.35 5.69
N THR A 89 -9.72 22.72 6.54
CA THR A 89 -10.99 22.02 6.76
C THR A 89 -11.59 21.69 5.40
N GLU A 90 -11.81 20.41 5.11
CA GLU A 90 -13.13 19.88 4.72
C GLU A 90 -13.04 18.37 4.47
N LYS A 91 -13.99 17.64 5.06
CA LYS A 91 -14.08 16.18 5.08
C LYS A 91 -14.76 15.65 3.82
N LEU A 92 -14.26 15.98 2.63
CA LEU A 92 -15.00 15.68 1.38
C LEU A 92 -14.76 14.27 0.81
N PHE A 93 -13.80 13.48 1.33
CA PHE A 93 -13.58 12.09 0.86
C PHE A 93 -13.34 11.12 2.02
N GLN A 94 -14.37 10.87 2.84
CA GLN A 94 -14.35 9.79 3.84
C GLN A 94 -14.92 8.45 3.35
N THR A 95 -15.51 8.39 2.15
CA THR A 95 -16.41 7.28 1.78
C THR A 95 -15.72 6.08 1.08
N ALA A 96 -14.41 6.08 0.85
CA ALA A 96 -13.75 4.99 0.10
C ALA A 96 -13.03 3.92 0.95
N HIS A 97 -12.90 4.06 2.28
CA HIS A 97 -11.97 3.21 3.05
C HIS A 97 -12.58 2.63 4.33
N ALA A 98 -13.75 2.01 4.21
CA ALA A 98 -14.41 1.27 5.29
C ALA A 98 -14.06 -0.23 5.34
N VAL A 99 -13.03 -0.68 4.61
CA VAL A 99 -12.48 -2.02 4.81
C VAL A 99 -11.13 -1.86 5.49
N ALA A 100 -11.11 -2.09 6.81
CA ALA A 100 -9.89 -2.44 7.51
C ALA A 100 -9.41 -3.77 6.92
N LEU A 101 -8.73 -3.69 5.78
CA LEU A 101 -8.16 -4.85 5.12
C LEU A 101 -7.03 -5.34 6.00
N ASP A 102 -7.22 -6.53 6.57
CA ASP A 102 -6.14 -7.25 7.23
C ASP A 102 -5.07 -7.56 6.18
N LEU A 103 -4.02 -6.74 6.16
CA LEU A 103 -2.94 -6.84 5.20
C LEU A 103 -2.22 -8.19 5.29
N ALA A 104 -2.17 -8.80 6.49
CA ALA A 104 -1.59 -10.12 6.67
C ALA A 104 -2.47 -11.18 6.00
N ALA A 105 -3.79 -11.16 6.26
CA ALA A 105 -4.75 -12.03 5.59
C ALA A 105 -4.74 -11.85 4.06
N MET A 106 -4.59 -10.61 3.57
CA MET A 106 -4.43 -10.34 2.14
C MET A 106 -3.15 -10.93 1.55
N ASN A 107 -2.02 -10.91 2.27
CA ASN A 107 -0.78 -11.52 1.78
C ASN A 107 -0.92 -13.03 1.68
N ILE A 108 -1.54 -13.66 2.68
CA ILE A 108 -1.87 -15.10 2.67
C ILE A 108 -2.76 -15.42 1.47
N GLN A 109 -3.89 -14.72 1.35
CA GLN A 109 -4.85 -14.99 0.28
C GLN A 109 -4.25 -14.73 -1.11
N ARG A 110 -3.41 -13.71 -1.26
CA ARG A 110 -2.71 -13.41 -2.52
C ARG A 110 -1.68 -14.48 -2.87
N GLY A 111 -0.98 -15.03 -1.88
CA GLY A 111 -0.08 -16.17 -2.08
C GLY A 111 -0.81 -17.38 -2.67
N ARG A 112 -2.01 -17.68 -2.14
CA ARG A 112 -2.87 -18.77 -2.63
C ARG A 112 -3.43 -18.50 -4.02
N ASP A 113 -3.91 -17.28 -4.26
CA ASP A 113 -4.40 -16.80 -5.57
C ASP A 113 -3.32 -16.95 -6.66
N HIS A 114 -2.08 -16.61 -6.32
CA HIS A 114 -0.93 -16.73 -7.22
C HIS A 114 -0.39 -18.17 -7.37
N GLY A 115 -1.00 -19.15 -6.70
CA GLY A 115 -0.55 -20.55 -6.72
C GLY A 115 0.88 -20.73 -6.22
N ILE A 116 1.29 -19.93 -5.24
CA ILE A 116 2.65 -20.00 -4.70
C ILE A 116 2.83 -21.34 -3.96
N PRO A 117 3.88 -22.13 -4.27
CA PRO A 117 4.21 -23.35 -3.55
C PRO A 117 4.39 -23.12 -2.05
N SER A 118 4.36 -24.23 -1.30
CA SER A 118 4.47 -24.20 0.14
C SER A 118 5.82 -23.70 0.64
N TYR A 119 5.83 -23.30 1.92
CA TYR A 119 7.04 -22.93 2.65
C TYR A 119 8.17 -23.97 2.52
N ASN A 120 7.85 -25.28 2.62
CA ASN A 120 8.86 -26.34 2.54
C ASN A 120 9.46 -26.53 1.13
N GLU A 121 8.69 -26.27 0.06
CA GLU A 121 9.23 -26.28 -1.30
C GLU A 121 10.31 -25.20 -1.49
N TYR A 122 10.09 -24.01 -0.92
CA TYR A 122 11.10 -22.95 -0.96
C TYR A 122 12.26 -23.18 0.02
N ARG A 123 12.02 -23.83 1.17
CA ARG A 123 13.13 -24.31 2.03
C ARG A 123 14.04 -25.26 1.25
N LYS A 124 13.46 -26.22 0.53
CA LYS A 124 14.20 -27.15 -0.32
C LYS A 124 14.96 -26.41 -1.44
N PHE A 125 14.31 -25.48 -2.13
CA PHE A 125 14.96 -24.62 -3.15
C PHE A 125 16.19 -23.89 -2.59
N CYS A 126 16.08 -23.39 -1.35
CA CYS A 126 17.14 -22.67 -0.66
C CYS A 126 18.15 -23.56 0.08
N ASN A 127 18.14 -24.88 -0.14
CA ASN A 127 18.98 -25.86 0.57
C ASN A 127 18.87 -25.79 2.11
N LEU A 128 17.70 -25.41 2.61
CA LEU A 128 17.35 -25.48 4.03
C LEU A 128 16.76 -26.86 4.36
N THR A 129 16.79 -27.22 5.64
CA THR A 129 16.22 -28.48 6.12
C THR A 129 14.70 -28.48 5.91
N VAL A 130 14.16 -29.48 5.22
CA VAL A 130 12.72 -29.65 5.04
C VAL A 130 12.11 -30.15 6.35
N ALA A 131 11.11 -29.44 6.88
CA ALA A 131 10.48 -29.79 8.14
C ALA A 131 9.39 -30.84 7.93
N LYS A 132 9.46 -31.96 8.66
CA LYS A 132 8.42 -33.00 8.65
C LYS A 132 7.42 -32.80 9.79
N SER A 133 7.83 -32.08 10.83
CA SER A 133 7.02 -31.68 11.96
C SER A 133 7.33 -30.24 12.35
N PHE A 134 6.43 -29.57 13.07
CA PHE A 134 6.69 -28.22 13.56
C PHE A 134 7.86 -28.17 14.55
N ALA A 135 8.18 -29.28 15.22
CA ALA A 135 9.36 -29.41 16.07
C ALA A 135 10.69 -29.26 15.29
N ASP A 136 10.73 -29.63 14.00
CA ASP A 136 11.92 -29.51 13.16
C ASP A 136 12.28 -28.04 12.88
N LEU A 137 11.30 -27.14 12.98
CA LEU A 137 11.46 -25.69 12.74
C LEU A 137 12.07 -24.95 13.94
N LYS A 138 12.45 -25.63 15.02
CA LYS A 138 12.93 -25.00 16.28
C LYS A 138 14.12 -24.06 16.12
N ASN A 139 14.93 -24.25 15.08
CA ASN A 139 16.12 -23.44 14.85
C ASN A 139 15.78 -22.14 14.11
N GLU A 140 14.75 -22.17 13.26
CA GLU A 140 14.32 -20.99 12.51
C GLU A 140 13.14 -20.27 13.18
N ILE A 141 12.25 -20.97 13.87
CA ILE A 141 11.14 -20.41 14.65
C ILE A 141 11.33 -20.83 16.10
N ILE A 142 11.98 -19.98 16.92
CA ILE A 142 12.41 -20.36 18.27
C ILE A 142 11.21 -20.60 19.19
N SER A 143 10.22 -19.71 19.13
CA SER A 143 9.03 -19.78 20.00
C SER A 143 8.25 -21.08 19.80
N GLU A 144 8.15 -21.88 20.86
CA GLU A 144 7.33 -23.09 20.88
C GLU A 144 5.85 -22.76 20.73
N ASP A 145 5.35 -21.71 21.40
CA ASP A 145 3.96 -21.25 21.28
C ASP A 145 3.57 -20.92 19.84
N VAL A 146 4.46 -20.26 19.09
CA VAL A 146 4.24 -19.95 17.67
C VAL A 146 4.16 -21.23 16.84
N ARG A 147 5.05 -22.20 17.09
CA ARG A 147 5.05 -23.48 16.39
C ARG A 147 3.79 -24.30 16.70
N SER A 148 3.34 -24.33 17.95
CA SER A 148 2.09 -24.98 18.36
C SER A 148 0.87 -24.35 17.70
N LYS A 149 0.82 -23.01 17.58
CA LYS A 149 -0.25 -22.33 16.84
C LYS A 149 -0.23 -22.61 15.35
N LEU A 150 0.97 -22.68 14.74
CA LEU A 150 1.09 -23.07 13.35
C LEU A 150 0.59 -24.51 13.13
N GLU A 151 0.88 -25.41 14.06
CA GLU A 151 0.37 -26.79 14.02
C GLU A 151 -1.15 -26.85 14.11
N GLU A 152 -1.76 -26.10 15.03
CA GLU A 152 -3.21 -25.98 15.18
C GLU A 152 -3.88 -25.46 13.89
N ILE A 153 -3.28 -24.45 13.24
CA ILE A 153 -3.89 -23.76 12.10
C ILE A 153 -3.64 -24.48 10.77
N TYR A 154 -2.41 -24.96 10.54
CA TYR A 154 -2.00 -25.52 9.25
C TYR A 154 -1.99 -27.05 9.22
N GLY A 155 -1.97 -27.72 10.37
CA GLY A 155 -1.93 -29.18 10.53
C GLY A 155 -0.61 -29.83 10.12
N HIS A 156 0.01 -29.39 9.02
CA HIS A 156 1.29 -29.91 8.51
C HIS A 156 2.18 -28.77 8.00
N PRO A 157 3.52 -28.82 8.18
CA PRO A 157 4.44 -27.77 7.72
C PRO A 157 4.38 -27.49 6.21
N ASP A 158 4.01 -28.48 5.39
CA ASP A 158 3.82 -28.31 3.94
C ASP A 158 2.60 -27.44 3.57
N ASN A 159 1.71 -27.14 4.52
CA ASN A 159 0.57 -26.26 4.25
C ASN A 159 0.88 -24.80 4.56
N ILE A 160 2.03 -24.49 5.18
CA ILE A 160 2.40 -23.13 5.56
C ILE A 160 2.55 -22.27 4.31
N ASP A 161 1.81 -21.16 4.25
CA ASP A 161 1.97 -20.13 3.24
C ASP A 161 3.37 -19.49 3.38
N ILE A 162 4.11 -19.35 2.28
CA ILE A 162 5.51 -18.86 2.30
C ILE A 162 5.66 -17.51 3.04
N TRP A 163 4.69 -16.61 2.93
CA TRP A 163 4.76 -15.30 3.59
C TRP A 163 4.75 -15.45 5.11
N VAL A 164 3.88 -16.31 5.64
CA VAL A 164 3.77 -16.60 7.08
C VAL A 164 5.04 -17.29 7.57
N GLY A 165 5.47 -18.35 6.88
CA GLY A 165 6.69 -19.06 7.24
C GLY A 165 7.91 -18.12 7.28
N GLY A 166 8.12 -17.34 6.22
CA GLY A 166 9.29 -16.48 6.10
C GLY A 166 9.33 -15.28 7.06
N ILE A 167 8.19 -14.73 7.50
CA ILE A 167 8.19 -13.65 8.52
C ILE A 167 8.34 -14.18 9.95
N LEU A 168 7.99 -15.45 10.19
CA LEU A 168 8.10 -16.07 11.52
C LEU A 168 9.49 -16.64 11.79
N GLU A 169 10.33 -16.76 10.76
CA GLU A 169 11.74 -17.09 10.94
C GLU A 169 12.50 -15.99 11.68
N GLU A 170 13.37 -16.39 12.58
CA GLU A 170 14.28 -15.50 13.30
C GLU A 170 15.18 -14.73 12.35
N GLN A 171 15.38 -13.45 12.65
CA GLN A 171 16.25 -12.59 11.87
C GLN A 171 17.69 -13.11 11.93
N VAL A 172 18.31 -13.23 10.76
CA VAL A 172 19.72 -13.61 10.67
C VAL A 172 20.63 -12.52 11.24
N GLU A 173 21.82 -12.90 11.69
CA GLU A 173 22.81 -11.97 12.24
C GLU A 173 23.11 -10.82 11.26
N GLY A 174 22.95 -9.59 11.76
CA GLY A 174 23.16 -8.36 10.98
C GLY A 174 22.10 -8.09 9.90
N GLY A 175 21.09 -8.95 9.75
CA GLY A 175 19.99 -8.80 8.79
C GLY A 175 18.66 -8.45 9.47
N LYS A 176 17.61 -8.35 8.65
CA LYS A 176 16.21 -8.07 9.08
C LYS A 176 15.20 -9.10 8.60
N VAL A 177 15.69 -10.21 8.05
CA VAL A 177 14.86 -11.31 7.52
C VAL A 177 15.42 -12.65 7.97
N GLY A 178 14.58 -13.68 7.93
CA GLY A 178 14.99 -15.05 8.19
C GLY A 178 15.82 -15.68 7.06
N PRO A 179 16.40 -16.87 7.30
CA PRO A 179 17.20 -17.61 6.31
C PRO A 179 16.52 -17.79 4.95
N LEU A 180 15.22 -18.12 4.92
CA LEU A 180 14.48 -18.35 3.68
C LEU A 180 14.35 -17.07 2.87
N PHE A 181 13.85 -16.00 3.47
CA PHE A 181 13.72 -14.72 2.78
C PHE A 181 15.06 -14.13 2.38
N ARG A 182 16.14 -14.32 3.18
CA ARG A 182 17.48 -13.94 2.74
C ARG A 182 17.86 -14.63 1.42
N CYS A 183 17.64 -15.94 1.30
CA CYS A 183 17.91 -16.69 0.08
C CYS A 183 17.12 -16.14 -1.12
N LEU A 184 15.80 -15.98 -0.99
CA LEU A 184 14.94 -15.51 -2.09
C LEU A 184 15.25 -14.07 -2.50
N LEU A 185 15.54 -13.19 -1.53
CA LEU A 185 15.96 -11.83 -1.83
C LEU A 185 17.31 -11.80 -2.55
N VAL A 186 18.31 -12.57 -2.09
CA VAL A 186 19.62 -12.66 -2.75
C VAL A 186 19.49 -13.18 -4.18
N GLU A 187 18.71 -14.24 -4.40
CA GLU A 187 18.45 -14.79 -5.74
C GLU A 187 17.90 -13.71 -6.67
N GLN A 188 16.86 -13.00 -6.24
CA GLN A 188 16.20 -12.02 -7.09
C GLN A 188 17.08 -10.80 -7.35
N PHE A 189 17.72 -10.25 -6.32
CA PHE A 189 18.60 -9.08 -6.47
C PHE A 189 19.86 -9.42 -7.28
N SER A 190 20.37 -10.65 -7.18
CA SER A 190 21.45 -11.11 -8.06
C SER A 190 21.02 -11.08 -9.53
N ARG A 191 19.84 -11.63 -9.84
CA ARG A 191 19.29 -11.63 -11.22
C ARG A 191 19.01 -10.23 -11.75
N LEU A 192 18.47 -9.34 -10.91
CA LEU A 192 18.20 -7.95 -11.28
C LEU A 192 19.48 -7.17 -11.56
N ARG A 193 20.58 -7.46 -10.84
CA ARG A 193 21.88 -6.83 -11.08
C ARG A 193 22.55 -7.38 -12.33
N ASP A 194 22.67 -8.70 -12.40
CA ASP A 194 23.53 -9.36 -13.38
C ASP A 194 22.84 -9.46 -14.75
N GLY A 195 21.50 -9.49 -14.79
CA GLY A 195 20.69 -9.49 -16.00
C GLY A 195 20.30 -8.09 -16.52
N ASP A 196 20.72 -7.01 -15.86
CA ASP A 196 20.44 -5.63 -16.30
C ASP A 196 21.59 -5.09 -17.14
N ARG A 197 21.34 -4.92 -18.45
CA ARG A 197 22.29 -4.31 -19.39
C ARG A 197 22.64 -2.86 -19.01
N PHE A 198 21.75 -2.17 -18.32
CA PHE A 198 21.91 -0.79 -17.87
C PHE A 198 22.24 -0.66 -16.38
N TYR A 199 22.68 -1.75 -15.74
CA TYR A 199 23.16 -1.67 -14.37
C TYR A 199 24.29 -0.62 -14.26
N TYR A 200 24.19 0.28 -13.28
CA TYR A 200 25.03 1.48 -13.24
C TYR A 200 26.55 1.21 -13.17
N GLU A 201 26.99 0.03 -12.71
CA GLU A 201 28.42 -0.36 -12.72
C GLU A 201 28.86 -1.05 -14.01
N ASN A 202 27.96 -1.31 -14.96
CA ASN A 202 28.32 -1.85 -16.26
C ASN A 202 29.20 -0.82 -17.02
N PRO A 203 30.43 -1.17 -17.44
CA PRO A 203 31.37 -0.22 -18.07
C PRO A 203 30.85 0.49 -19.32
N SER A 204 29.81 -0.05 -19.96
CA SER A 204 29.19 0.56 -21.16
C SER A 204 28.18 1.67 -20.84
N VAL A 205 27.85 1.91 -19.56
CA VAL A 205 26.75 2.81 -19.16
C VAL A 205 27.25 4.20 -18.78
N PHE A 206 28.31 4.27 -17.97
CA PHE A 206 28.90 5.52 -17.50
C PHE A 206 30.41 5.52 -17.68
N MET A 207 30.98 6.71 -17.93
CA MET A 207 32.43 6.90 -17.89
C MET A 207 32.96 6.64 -16.46
N PRO A 208 34.22 6.20 -16.30
CA PRO A 208 34.79 5.92 -14.98
C PRO A 208 34.67 7.10 -14.00
N GLU A 209 34.85 8.33 -14.48
CA GLU A 209 34.75 9.56 -13.70
C GLU A 209 33.31 9.82 -13.25
N GLN A 210 32.33 9.61 -14.14
CA GLN A 210 30.90 9.69 -13.82
C GLN A 210 30.52 8.63 -12.78
N LEU A 211 31.00 7.39 -12.93
CA LEU A 211 30.73 6.32 -11.98
C LEU A 211 31.29 6.65 -10.59
N GLN A 212 32.47 7.26 -10.50
CA GLN A 212 33.03 7.74 -9.23
C GLN A 212 32.14 8.79 -8.55
N GLN A 213 31.48 9.67 -9.32
CA GLN A 213 30.51 10.63 -8.77
C GLN A 213 29.22 9.94 -8.32
N ILE A 214 28.70 8.98 -9.09
CA ILE A 214 27.49 8.22 -8.70
C ILE A 214 27.72 7.45 -7.40
N LYS A 215 28.92 6.91 -7.18
CA LYS A 215 29.26 6.14 -5.96
C LYS A 215 29.34 6.99 -4.68
N GLN A 216 29.26 8.32 -4.80
CA GLN A 216 29.12 9.22 -3.65
C GLN A 216 27.65 9.48 -3.29
N ALA A 217 26.71 9.04 -4.14
CA ALA A 217 25.29 9.30 -3.95
C ALA A 217 24.75 8.59 -2.70
N ASN A 218 24.11 9.34 -1.83
CA ASN A 218 23.44 8.81 -0.65
C ASN A 218 22.02 9.38 -0.55
N LEU A 219 21.10 8.65 0.06
CA LEU A 219 19.71 9.10 0.19
C LEU A 219 19.60 10.32 1.13
N GLY A 220 20.52 10.49 2.07
CA GLY A 220 20.62 11.68 2.91
C GLY A 220 20.81 12.96 2.10
N ARG A 221 21.66 12.92 1.07
CA ARG A 221 21.91 14.04 0.15
C ARG A 221 20.68 14.38 -0.65
N VAL A 222 19.96 13.36 -1.13
CA VAL A 222 18.69 13.56 -1.84
C VAL A 222 17.69 14.29 -0.94
N LEU A 223 17.63 13.94 0.35
CA LEU A 223 16.80 14.64 1.34
C LEU A 223 17.28 16.07 1.59
N CYS A 224 18.59 16.32 1.67
CA CYS A 224 19.15 17.66 1.80
C CYS A 224 18.83 18.57 0.60
N ASP A 225 18.97 18.05 -0.62
CA ASP A 225 18.80 18.84 -1.85
C ASP A 225 17.33 19.13 -2.18
N ASN A 226 16.40 18.27 -1.72
CA ASN A 226 14.98 18.35 -2.08
C ASN A 226 14.04 18.56 -0.88
N GLY A 227 14.56 18.57 0.34
CA GLY A 227 13.78 18.73 1.56
C GLY A 227 13.54 20.20 1.92
N ASP A 228 12.31 20.53 2.30
CA ASP A 228 11.98 21.86 2.82
C ASP A 228 12.63 22.05 4.19
N ASN A 229 13.63 22.94 4.29
CA ASN A 229 14.34 23.25 5.54
C ASN A 229 14.99 22.06 6.27
N ILE A 230 15.25 20.95 5.59
CA ILE A 230 16.09 19.88 6.10
C ILE A 230 17.55 20.33 5.97
N THR A 231 18.23 20.53 7.10
CA THR A 231 19.62 21.05 7.15
C THR A 231 20.61 20.08 7.78
N GLU A 232 20.11 19.07 8.47
CA GLU A 232 20.90 18.00 9.07
C GLU A 232 20.25 16.67 8.72
N VAL A 233 21.03 15.64 8.45
CA VAL A 233 20.59 14.27 8.13
C VAL A 233 21.59 13.26 8.68
N THR A 234 21.24 11.98 8.69
CA THR A 234 22.22 10.92 8.91
C THR A 234 22.96 10.55 7.62
N GLU A 235 24.18 10.04 7.75
CA GLU A 235 24.99 9.61 6.60
C GLU A 235 24.36 8.42 5.87
N ASN A 236 23.90 7.42 6.63
CA ASN A 236 23.03 6.37 6.13
C ASN A 236 21.65 6.48 6.80
N VAL A 237 20.66 6.94 6.03
CA VAL A 237 19.28 7.18 6.50
C VAL A 237 18.52 5.93 6.90
N PHE A 238 19.01 4.75 6.54
CA PHE A 238 18.41 3.48 6.98
C PHE A 238 18.90 3.03 8.37
N MET A 239 19.92 3.70 8.90
CA MET A 239 20.50 3.42 10.23
C MET A 239 20.07 4.51 11.22
N LEU A 240 19.91 4.12 12.48
CA LEU A 240 19.56 5.08 13.53
C LEU A 240 20.71 6.08 13.75
N PRO A 241 20.43 7.37 14.02
CA PRO A 241 21.48 8.37 14.28
C PRO A 241 22.43 7.94 15.41
N SER A 242 21.90 7.31 16.47
CA SER A 242 22.66 6.82 17.61
C SER A 242 23.73 5.78 17.25
N THR A 243 23.60 5.09 16.13
CA THR A 243 24.54 4.05 15.67
C THR A 243 25.67 4.58 14.79
N GLN A 244 25.59 5.84 14.35
CA GLN A 244 26.51 6.44 13.37
C GLN A 244 27.04 7.82 13.80
N GLY A 245 27.02 8.12 15.11
CA GLY A 245 27.56 9.36 15.66
C GLY A 245 26.63 10.58 15.58
N GLY A 246 25.35 10.36 15.29
CA GLY A 246 24.32 11.41 15.28
C GLY A 246 23.98 11.93 13.88
N TYR A 247 23.42 13.14 13.85
CA TYR A 247 23.11 13.87 12.62
C TYR A 247 24.34 14.66 12.16
N LYS A 248 24.50 14.78 10.85
CA LYS A 248 25.51 15.59 10.18
C LYS A 248 24.82 16.71 9.42
N LYS A 249 25.52 17.83 9.26
CA LYS A 249 25.03 18.94 8.46
C LYS A 249 25.03 18.58 6.97
N CYS A 250 24.05 19.08 6.22
CA CYS A 250 23.92 18.81 4.80
C CYS A 250 25.15 19.24 3.98
N GLU A 251 25.89 20.25 4.43
CA GLU A 251 27.14 20.69 3.78
C GLU A 251 28.27 19.64 3.88
N GLU A 252 28.22 18.78 4.90
CA GLU A 252 29.20 17.69 5.12
C GLU A 252 28.83 16.42 4.35
N ILE A 253 27.60 16.35 3.81
CA ILE A 253 27.14 15.21 3.02
C ILE A 253 27.56 15.40 1.56
N ALA A 254 28.42 14.52 1.09
CA ALA A 254 28.90 14.50 -0.28
C ALA A 254 27.74 14.44 -1.29
N GLY A 255 27.84 15.25 -2.34
CA GLY A 255 26.90 15.30 -3.45
C GLY A 255 27.56 14.88 -4.76
N ILE A 256 26.74 14.56 -5.76
CA ILE A 256 27.21 14.18 -7.09
C ILE A 256 27.68 15.45 -7.81
N ASN A 257 28.93 15.47 -8.30
CA ASN A 257 29.37 16.53 -9.19
C ASN A 257 28.89 16.25 -10.63
N LEU A 258 27.89 17.00 -11.09
CA LEU A 258 27.32 16.85 -12.43
C LEU A 258 28.17 17.47 -13.55
N TYR A 259 29.29 18.13 -13.23
CA TYR A 259 30.23 18.65 -14.23
C TYR A 259 30.73 17.56 -15.19
N PHE A 260 30.87 16.32 -14.70
CA PHE A 260 31.31 15.17 -15.49
C PHE A 260 30.28 14.68 -16.54
N TRP A 261 29.10 15.31 -16.61
CA TRP A 261 28.09 15.08 -17.65
C TRP A 261 28.04 16.20 -18.69
N GLN A 262 28.91 17.21 -18.59
CA GLN A 262 28.95 18.28 -19.57
C GLN A 262 29.52 17.78 -20.91
N GLU A 263 28.72 17.85 -21.95
CA GLU A 263 29.17 17.63 -23.34
C GLU A 263 29.63 18.96 -23.94
N CYS A 264 30.90 19.08 -24.29
CA CYS A 264 31.41 20.22 -25.06
C CYS A 264 31.45 19.88 -26.55
N GLN A 265 30.86 20.72 -27.41
CA GLN A 265 31.05 20.60 -28.87
C GLN A 265 32.44 21.11 -29.35
N THR A 266 33.12 21.98 -28.58
CA THR A 266 34.43 22.58 -28.97
C THR A 266 35.32 22.88 -27.74
N CYS A 267 35.67 21.89 -26.93
CA CYS A 267 36.61 22.08 -25.81
C CYS A 267 38.03 21.63 -26.19
N ASN A 268 38.72 22.43 -27.02
CA ASN A 268 40.18 22.31 -27.20
C ASN A 268 40.99 22.95 -26.07
N ASN A 269 40.36 23.52 -25.05
CA ASN A 269 41.00 23.99 -23.83
C ASN A 269 40.06 23.71 -22.65
N LEU A 270 40.22 22.56 -21.98
CA LEU A 270 39.65 22.40 -20.65
C LEU A 270 40.34 23.40 -19.71
N SER A 271 39.59 24.39 -19.24
CA SER A 271 40.06 25.30 -18.19
C SER A 271 40.36 24.50 -16.91
N PRO A 272 41.38 24.86 -16.10
CA PRO A 272 41.76 24.14 -14.89
C PRO A 272 40.76 24.38 -13.76
N LEU A 273 39.51 23.93 -13.94
CA LEU A 273 38.43 24.01 -12.95
C LEU A 273 38.32 22.77 -12.07
N LEU A 274 39.17 21.76 -12.28
CA LEU A 274 39.27 20.61 -11.37
C LEU A 274 39.81 20.96 -9.98
N SER A 275 40.44 22.14 -9.80
CA SER A 275 41.06 22.54 -8.53
C SER A 275 40.13 23.32 -7.58
N SER A 276 38.98 23.80 -8.03
CA SER A 276 38.16 24.74 -7.23
C SER A 276 36.67 24.42 -7.21
N TYR A 277 36.29 23.16 -7.45
CA TYR A 277 34.90 22.76 -7.30
C TYR A 277 34.53 22.73 -5.80
N VAL A 278 34.04 23.87 -5.33
CA VAL A 278 33.17 23.94 -4.16
C VAL A 278 31.87 23.26 -4.60
N PRO A 279 31.37 22.23 -3.88
CA PRO A 279 30.04 21.71 -4.14
C PRO A 279 29.12 22.90 -4.20
N GLN A 280 28.48 23.16 -5.34
CA GLN A 280 27.46 24.20 -5.39
C GLN A 280 26.42 23.78 -4.36
N THR A 281 26.46 24.42 -3.20
CA THR A 281 25.34 24.55 -2.30
C THR A 281 24.32 25.30 -3.13
N TYR A 282 23.49 24.56 -3.85
CA TYR A 282 22.35 25.13 -4.54
C TYR A 282 21.67 26.05 -3.51
N PRO A 283 21.55 27.36 -3.77
CA PRO A 283 20.77 28.20 -2.88
C PRO A 283 19.41 27.52 -2.76
N LYS A 284 18.98 27.24 -1.52
CA LYS A 284 17.72 26.57 -1.19
C LYS A 284 16.67 27.04 -2.18
N ARG A 285 16.20 26.14 -3.04
CA ARG A 285 15.18 26.49 -4.02
C ARG A 285 13.93 26.81 -3.21
N SER A 286 13.68 28.10 -2.96
CA SER A 286 12.39 28.56 -2.47
C SER A 286 11.36 28.06 -3.47
N LYS A 287 10.32 27.37 -3.01
CA LYS A 287 9.19 26.97 -3.84
C LYS A 287 8.80 28.15 -4.73
N ARG A 288 8.53 27.91 -6.03
CA ARG A 288 7.61 28.80 -6.75
C ARG A 288 6.34 28.80 -5.91
N SER A 289 6.01 29.95 -5.32
CA SER A 289 4.68 30.13 -4.75
C SER A 289 3.68 29.90 -5.89
N VAL A 290 2.66 29.08 -5.63
CA VAL A 290 1.53 28.90 -6.56
C VAL A 290 0.86 30.25 -6.85
N ALA A 291 1.03 31.22 -5.96
CA ALA A 291 0.59 32.62 -6.11
C ALA A 291 1.19 33.35 -7.33
N SER A 292 2.32 32.90 -7.89
CA SER A 292 2.93 33.57 -9.05
C SER A 292 2.30 33.21 -10.40
N SER A 293 1.28 32.33 -10.43
CA SER A 293 0.62 31.91 -11.67
C SER A 293 -0.62 32.72 -12.06
N TYR A 294 -0.97 33.76 -11.29
CA TYR A 294 -2.13 34.63 -11.52
C TYR A 294 -1.80 36.12 -11.36
N ALA A 295 -0.55 36.54 -11.66
CA ALA A 295 -0.14 37.94 -11.47
C ALA A 295 -0.01 38.74 -12.78
N ASP A 296 -0.38 38.17 -13.93
CA ASP A 296 -0.37 38.89 -15.22
C ASP A 296 -1.61 38.50 -16.05
N ALA A 297 -2.75 39.10 -15.72
CA ALA A 297 -3.91 39.19 -16.61
C ALA A 297 -4.77 40.38 -16.16
N ASP A 298 -4.41 41.54 -16.71
CA ASP A 298 -5.20 42.74 -17.02
C ASP A 298 -6.40 43.16 -16.13
N GLU A 299 -6.27 44.41 -15.68
CA GLU A 299 -7.37 45.33 -15.40
C GLU A 299 -8.29 45.48 -16.63
N GLN A 300 -9.53 44.95 -16.59
CA GLN A 300 -10.73 45.58 -17.17
C GLN A 300 -12.01 44.72 -16.97
N ASP A 301 -13.09 45.41 -16.57
CA ASP A 301 -14.51 45.01 -16.50
C ASP A 301 -14.97 44.04 -15.40
N ASP A 302 -15.10 44.60 -14.19
CA ASP A 302 -15.92 44.09 -13.08
C ASP A 302 -17.36 44.64 -13.16
N ASP A 303 -18.36 43.78 -13.41
CA ASP A 303 -19.68 43.83 -12.73
C ASP A 303 -20.64 42.67 -13.12
N GLU A 304 -20.44 41.95 -14.23
CA GLU A 304 -21.37 40.87 -14.63
C GLU A 304 -21.04 39.46 -14.08
N ASN A 305 -19.79 39.19 -13.70
CA ASN A 305 -19.37 37.85 -13.25
C ASN A 305 -19.62 37.55 -11.76
N VAL A 306 -19.85 38.57 -10.93
CA VAL A 306 -20.07 38.38 -9.49
C VAL A 306 -21.46 37.79 -9.21
N ILE A 307 -22.46 38.17 -10.02
CA ILE A 307 -23.85 37.70 -9.85
C ILE A 307 -23.99 36.22 -10.21
N ALA A 308 -23.30 35.76 -11.27
CA ALA A 308 -23.36 34.36 -11.72
C ALA A 308 -22.66 33.38 -10.76
N GLU A 309 -21.62 33.82 -10.05
CA GLU A 309 -20.95 33.00 -9.04
C GLU A 309 -21.76 32.86 -7.75
N GLU A 310 -22.50 33.90 -7.35
CA GLU A 310 -23.36 33.86 -6.16
C GLU A 310 -24.60 32.99 -6.41
N GLU A 311 -25.26 33.10 -7.56
CA GLU A 311 -26.40 32.23 -7.92
C GLU A 311 -26.00 30.76 -8.01
N MET A 312 -24.84 30.43 -8.61
CA MET A 312 -24.33 29.04 -8.64
C MET A 312 -23.93 28.49 -7.26
N LYS A 313 -23.45 29.34 -6.35
CA LYS A 313 -23.14 28.93 -4.97
C LYS A 313 -24.43 28.67 -4.19
N GLU A 314 -25.47 29.46 -4.40
CA GLU A 314 -26.76 29.32 -3.72
C GLU A 314 -27.55 28.09 -4.22
N GLU A 315 -27.54 27.81 -5.53
CA GLU A 315 -28.11 26.56 -6.08
C GLU A 315 -27.38 25.30 -5.59
N ARG A 316 -26.04 25.36 -5.45
CA ARG A 316 -25.25 24.24 -4.91
C ARG A 316 -25.53 24.00 -3.42
N ILE A 317 -25.73 25.06 -2.64
CA ILE A 317 -26.06 24.95 -1.21
C ILE A 317 -27.46 24.35 -1.04
N SER A 318 -28.44 24.82 -1.83
CA SER A 318 -29.80 24.28 -1.87
C SER A 318 -29.82 22.77 -2.18
N GLY A 319 -29.08 22.33 -3.22
CA GLY A 319 -28.98 20.91 -3.56
C GLY A 319 -28.34 20.06 -2.47
N LEU A 320 -27.38 20.60 -1.73
CA LEU A 320 -26.75 19.91 -0.59
C LEU A 320 -27.70 19.75 0.60
N GLU A 321 -28.53 20.75 0.89
CA GLU A 321 -29.53 20.67 1.97
C GLU A 321 -30.59 19.61 1.68
N GLU A 322 -31.01 19.47 0.42
CA GLU A 322 -31.96 18.43 0.00
C GLU A 322 -31.36 17.01 0.13
N VAL A 323 -30.09 16.84 -0.24
CA VAL A 323 -29.37 15.57 -0.09
C VAL A 323 -29.18 15.23 1.39
N ILE A 324 -28.81 16.19 2.23
CA ILE A 324 -28.67 15.99 3.69
C ILE A 324 -30.02 15.60 4.30
N SER A 325 -31.11 16.28 3.91
CA SER A 325 -32.47 15.96 4.36
C SER A 325 -32.88 14.54 3.96
N SER A 326 -32.60 14.13 2.72
CA SER A 326 -32.83 12.76 2.23
C SER A 326 -32.03 11.74 3.02
N PHE A 327 -30.76 12.02 3.30
CA PHE A 327 -29.86 11.14 4.05
C PHE A 327 -30.29 10.99 5.51
N GLN A 328 -30.70 12.08 6.16
CA GLN A 328 -31.27 12.04 7.51
C GLN A 328 -32.56 11.22 7.58
N LYS A 329 -33.38 11.26 6.52
CA LYS A 329 -34.61 10.47 6.40
C LYS A 329 -34.30 8.98 6.28
N GLU A 330 -33.28 8.60 5.51
CA GLU A 330 -32.81 7.22 5.42
C GLU A 330 -32.16 6.72 6.71
N LEU A 331 -31.35 7.53 7.38
CA LEU A 331 -30.80 7.19 8.70
C LEU A 331 -31.90 6.94 9.74
N LYS A 332 -32.98 7.74 9.74
CA LYS A 332 -34.15 7.48 10.60
C LYS A 332 -34.86 6.17 10.25
N LYS A 333 -34.96 5.80 8.98
CA LYS A 333 -35.53 4.50 8.56
C LYS A 333 -34.65 3.33 9.00
N LEU A 334 -33.34 3.43 8.81
CA LEU A 334 -32.36 2.44 9.26
C LEU A 334 -32.41 2.24 10.77
N ARG A 335 -32.44 3.33 11.54
CA ARG A 335 -32.56 3.27 13.01
C ARG A 335 -33.84 2.57 13.48
N LYS A 336 -34.97 2.81 12.80
CA LYS A 336 -36.23 2.08 13.07
C LYS A 336 -36.14 0.59 12.71
N LYS A 337 -35.42 0.23 11.64
CA LYS A 337 -35.20 -1.18 11.28
C LYS A 337 -34.31 -1.88 12.29
N ILE A 338 -33.23 -1.24 12.74
CA ILE A 338 -32.35 -1.76 13.79
C ILE A 338 -33.14 -1.98 15.08
N HIS A 339 -33.96 -1.01 15.49
CA HIS A 339 -34.74 -1.16 16.71
C HIS A 339 -35.76 -2.32 16.63
N ARG A 340 -36.42 -2.52 15.49
CA ARG A 340 -37.29 -3.70 15.28
C ARG A 340 -36.51 -5.01 15.30
N LEU A 341 -35.29 -5.02 14.77
CA LEU A 341 -34.41 -6.20 14.80
C LEU A 341 -33.97 -6.50 16.24
N GLU A 342 -33.65 -5.49 17.03
CA GLU A 342 -33.33 -5.62 18.46
C GLU A 342 -34.53 -6.16 19.24
N GLU A 343 -35.74 -5.65 19.00
CA GLU A 343 -36.98 -6.16 19.61
C GLU A 343 -37.24 -7.63 19.20
N THR A 344 -36.99 -7.97 17.93
CA THR A 344 -37.14 -9.35 17.44
C THR A 344 -36.12 -10.29 18.07
N CYS A 345 -34.88 -9.84 18.29
CA CYS A 345 -33.86 -10.60 18.99
C CYS A 345 -34.15 -10.75 20.50
N GLN A 346 -34.72 -9.73 21.15
CA GLN A 346 -35.14 -9.81 22.55
C GLN A 346 -36.32 -10.75 22.76
N MET A 347 -37.27 -10.82 21.82
CA MET A 347 -38.36 -11.80 21.87
C MET A 347 -37.88 -13.25 21.70
N VAL A 348 -36.72 -13.46 21.07
CA VAL A 348 -36.10 -14.79 20.90
C VAL A 348 -35.26 -15.19 22.12
N SER A 349 -34.83 -14.23 22.95
CA SER A 349 -34.05 -14.51 24.17
C SER A 349 -34.91 -14.79 25.42
N ASP A 350 -36.22 -14.53 25.37
CA ASP A 350 -37.15 -14.72 26.50
C ASP A 350 -37.92 -16.07 26.45
N ASP A 351 -37.64 -16.95 25.47
CA ASP A 351 -38.33 -18.26 25.31
C ASP A 351 -37.43 -19.47 25.61
N ASP A 352 -36.34 -19.28 26.35
CA ASP A 352 -35.50 -20.37 26.87
C ASP A 352 -35.77 -20.59 28.36
N SER A 353 -36.84 -21.34 28.65
CA SER A 353 -36.92 -22.13 29.87
C SER A 353 -37.38 -23.55 29.53
N GLU A 354 -36.42 -24.47 29.51
CA GLU A 354 -36.62 -25.91 29.43
C GLU A 354 -37.51 -26.39 30.59
N GLU A 355 -38.75 -26.80 30.32
CA GLU A 355 -39.43 -27.92 31.00
C GLU A 355 -40.82 -28.17 30.40
N ARG A 356 -40.92 -29.08 29.41
CA ARG A 356 -41.99 -30.11 29.27
C ARG A 356 -41.82 -30.90 27.98
N VAL A 357 -41.02 -31.95 28.09
CA VAL A 357 -41.15 -33.13 27.23
C VAL A 357 -42.43 -33.88 27.66
N GLN A 358 -43.17 -34.36 26.66
CA GLN A 358 -44.35 -35.24 26.74
C GLN A 358 -45.65 -34.61 27.26
N GLN A 359 -46.49 -34.13 26.34
CA GLN A 359 -47.80 -34.73 26.05
C GLN A 359 -48.52 -33.92 24.95
N GLN A 360 -49.32 -34.63 24.17
CA GLN A 360 -50.25 -34.13 23.14
C GLN A 360 -49.68 -33.95 21.72
N GLN A 361 -49.39 -35.10 21.10
CA GLN A 361 -49.97 -35.38 19.79
C GLN A 361 -51.50 -35.35 19.93
N GLN A 362 -52.15 -34.31 19.40
CA GLN A 362 -53.46 -34.41 18.74
C GLN A 362 -53.84 -33.05 18.13
N GLN A 363 -53.96 -33.06 16.80
CA GLN A 363 -54.91 -32.28 15.99
C GLN A 363 -54.98 -30.75 16.24
N GLN A 364 -54.49 -29.95 15.28
CA GLN A 364 -55.35 -29.09 14.43
C GLN A 364 -54.53 -28.17 13.51
N SER A 365 -54.83 -28.28 12.22
CA SER A 365 -54.69 -27.29 11.12
C SER A 365 -53.90 -26.01 11.37
N ALA A 366 -52.77 -25.87 10.68
CA ALA A 366 -52.06 -24.60 10.51
C ALA A 366 -52.88 -23.59 9.67
N PRO A 367 -52.98 -22.32 10.08
CA PRO A 367 -53.40 -21.23 9.21
C PRO A 367 -52.23 -20.74 8.35
N ALA A 368 -52.53 -20.40 7.09
CA ALA A 368 -51.58 -19.97 6.08
C ALA A 368 -50.81 -18.70 6.45
N ILE A 369 -49.48 -18.75 6.37
CA ILE A 369 -48.60 -17.57 6.39
C ILE A 369 -48.40 -17.09 4.95
N LYS A 370 -48.72 -15.82 4.72
CA LYS A 370 -48.80 -15.14 3.41
C LYS A 370 -47.48 -15.23 2.62
N GLY A 371 -47.59 -15.67 1.36
CA GLY A 371 -46.48 -15.85 0.44
C GLY A 371 -45.76 -14.55 0.05
N HIS A 372 -44.45 -14.62 -0.08
CA HIS A 372 -43.62 -13.57 -0.65
C HIS A 372 -43.91 -13.41 -2.14
N HIS A 373 -44.29 -12.19 -2.55
CA HIS A 373 -44.57 -11.83 -3.95
C HIS A 373 -43.27 -11.77 -4.77
N HIS A 374 -42.81 -12.93 -5.24
CA HIS A 374 -41.71 -13.03 -6.19
C HIS A 374 -42.25 -13.06 -7.62
N CYS A 375 -41.44 -12.63 -8.58
CA CYS A 375 -41.73 -12.77 -10.01
C CYS A 375 -40.81 -13.82 -10.64
N HIS A 376 -41.17 -14.29 -11.83
CA HIS A 376 -40.26 -15.04 -12.69
C HIS A 376 -40.03 -14.23 -13.96
N ASP A 377 -38.76 -14.07 -14.37
CA ASP A 377 -38.45 -13.45 -15.66
C ASP A 377 -38.72 -14.41 -16.83
N SER A 378 -38.55 -13.94 -18.07
CA SER A 378 -38.76 -14.73 -19.28
C SER A 378 -37.89 -15.99 -19.37
N ASN A 379 -36.80 -16.05 -18.61
CA ASN A 379 -35.86 -17.18 -18.56
C ASN A 379 -36.15 -18.12 -17.38
N GLY A 380 -37.25 -17.87 -16.64
CA GLY A 380 -37.68 -18.65 -15.49
C GLY A 380 -36.93 -18.35 -14.19
N MET A 381 -36.01 -17.38 -14.18
CA MET A 381 -35.28 -17.01 -12.95
C MET A 381 -36.19 -16.26 -11.99
N LYS A 382 -36.11 -16.65 -10.71
CA LYS A 382 -36.87 -16.01 -9.64
C LYS A 382 -36.28 -14.63 -9.34
N ARG A 383 -37.10 -13.60 -9.49
CA ARG A 383 -36.78 -12.19 -9.21
C ARG A 383 -37.44 -11.74 -7.90
N LEU A 384 -36.69 -11.01 -7.09
CA LEU A 384 -37.17 -10.43 -5.85
C LEU A 384 -38.10 -9.25 -6.13
N ASN A 385 -39.03 -8.97 -5.20
CA ASN A 385 -39.92 -7.80 -5.33
C ASN A 385 -39.10 -6.50 -5.33
N ASN A 386 -39.37 -5.61 -6.29
CA ASN A 386 -38.62 -4.40 -6.63
C ASN A 386 -37.22 -4.62 -7.25
N GLU A 387 -36.91 -5.83 -7.73
CA GLU A 387 -35.69 -6.08 -8.51
C GLU A 387 -35.87 -5.53 -9.94
N VAL A 388 -34.82 -4.84 -10.43
CA VAL A 388 -34.76 -4.27 -11.79
C VAL A 388 -33.58 -4.89 -12.52
N TRP A 389 -33.78 -5.34 -13.77
CA TRP A 389 -32.74 -5.97 -14.58
C TRP A 389 -32.90 -5.63 -16.07
N ASP A 390 -31.81 -5.73 -16.83
CA ASP A 390 -31.83 -5.56 -18.28
C ASP A 390 -32.05 -6.94 -18.95
N GLN A 391 -33.11 -7.06 -19.75
CA GLN A 391 -33.45 -8.29 -20.46
C GLN A 391 -32.65 -8.41 -21.78
N ASP A 392 -32.45 -7.29 -22.45
CA ASP A 392 -31.58 -7.13 -23.62
C ASP A 392 -30.98 -5.72 -23.62
N ALA A 393 -30.16 -5.41 -24.63
CA ALA A 393 -29.46 -4.12 -24.72
C ALA A 393 -30.39 -2.88 -24.76
N CYS A 394 -31.71 -3.07 -24.92
CA CYS A 394 -32.67 -1.97 -24.99
C CYS A 394 -33.85 -2.09 -24.02
N THR A 395 -33.97 -3.16 -23.25
CA THR A 395 -35.19 -3.47 -22.50
C THR A 395 -34.88 -3.66 -21.03
N LYS A 396 -35.47 -2.81 -20.20
CA LYS A 396 -35.30 -2.81 -18.75
C LYS A 396 -36.59 -3.28 -18.08
N CYS A 397 -36.49 -4.31 -17.25
CA CYS A 397 -37.61 -4.97 -16.58
C CYS A 397 -37.56 -4.74 -15.07
N GLU A 398 -38.73 -4.68 -14.44
CA GLU A 398 -38.92 -4.56 -12.99
C GLU A 398 -39.95 -5.58 -12.50
N CYS A 399 -39.68 -6.23 -11.37
CA CYS A 399 -40.64 -7.08 -10.67
C CYS A 399 -41.39 -6.27 -9.60
N LYS A 400 -42.71 -6.15 -9.70
CA LYS A 400 -43.58 -5.54 -8.69
C LYS A 400 -44.78 -6.42 -8.40
N HIS A 401 -44.94 -6.83 -7.14
CA HIS A 401 -46.10 -7.58 -6.65
C HIS A 401 -46.43 -8.84 -7.47
N SER A 402 -45.41 -9.62 -7.83
CA SER A 402 -45.51 -10.83 -8.67
C SER A 402 -45.83 -10.60 -10.16
N GLU A 403 -45.81 -9.34 -10.62
CA GLU A 403 -45.92 -8.97 -12.03
C GLU A 403 -44.61 -8.37 -12.53
N VAL A 404 -44.23 -8.69 -13.77
CA VAL A 404 -43.02 -8.16 -14.43
C VAL A 404 -43.43 -7.10 -15.44
N THR A 405 -42.89 -5.91 -15.30
CA THR A 405 -43.11 -4.79 -16.24
C THR A 405 -41.79 -4.48 -16.95
N CYS A 406 -41.77 -4.56 -18.28
CA CYS A 406 -40.59 -4.28 -19.10
C CYS A 406 -40.82 -3.04 -19.98
N ILE A 407 -39.85 -2.12 -19.98
CA ILE A 407 -39.87 -0.88 -20.75
C ILE A 407 -38.69 -0.92 -21.72
N ARG A 408 -38.98 -0.68 -23.01
CA ARG A 408 -37.96 -0.56 -24.04
C ARG A 408 -37.46 0.87 -24.12
N GLU A 409 -36.20 1.10 -23.75
CA GLU A 409 -35.51 2.37 -23.94
C GLU A 409 -34.98 2.45 -25.38
N LYS A 410 -34.83 3.67 -25.92
CA LYS A 410 -34.45 3.91 -27.33
C LYS A 410 -33.19 3.11 -27.69
N CYS A 411 -33.33 2.14 -28.59
CA CYS A 411 -32.19 1.41 -29.15
C CYS A 411 -31.36 2.33 -30.07
N PRO A 412 -30.03 2.19 -30.11
CA PRO A 412 -29.24 2.74 -31.20
C PRO A 412 -29.59 2.03 -32.52
N ASP A 413 -29.77 2.80 -33.59
CA ASP A 413 -29.92 2.26 -34.95
C ASP A 413 -28.61 1.55 -35.34
N LEU A 414 -28.73 0.27 -35.71
CA LEU A 414 -27.60 -0.62 -36.07
C LEU A 414 -26.79 -0.13 -37.27
#